data_AF-A0A9D3YTR9-F1
#
_entry.id   AF-A0A9D3YTR9-F1
#
_cell.length_a   1.000
_cell.length_b   1.000
_cell.length_c   1.000
_cell.angle_alpha   90.00
_cell.angle_beta   90.00
_cell.angle_gamma   90.00
#
_symmetry.space_group_name_H-M   'P 1'
#
loop_
_entity.id
_entity.type
_entity.pdbx_description
1 polymer ?
#
loop_
_entity_poly.entity_id
_entity_poly.type
_entity_poly.pdbx_seq_one_letter_code
_entity_poly.pdbx_strand_id
1 'polypeptide(L)'
;MFGVQIQTLRDRVKGRVDPTNLKNEKTLLSLEEEQSLVEHVEVMAQLGYGITNNKLKELGAEIAQTLGIKSNAKPLSNCWLTGFLKRWKERVSSVKPSALETNRAESASPVVVERYFENLKKVIEENELSDKPQFVCNLDETSIQPEHRPPNIIAPIHEKPQSVTSPAPQPQL
;
A
#
# COMPACT_ATOMS: atom_id res chain seq x y z
N MET A 1 -32.41 -12.33 -32.90
CA MET A 1 -32.32 -10.94 -33.42
C MET A 1 -31.57 -10.11 -32.38
N PHE A 2 -30.49 -9.42 -32.74
CA PHE A 2 -29.46 -8.94 -31.80
C PHE A 2 -29.83 -7.77 -30.87
N GLY A 3 -31.12 -7.40 -30.74
CA GLY A 3 -31.56 -6.34 -29.81
C GLY A 3 -30.98 -4.94 -30.08
N VAL A 4 -30.40 -4.71 -31.27
CA VAL A 4 -29.80 -3.42 -31.64
C VAL A 4 -30.82 -2.57 -32.39
N GLN A 5 -30.91 -1.28 -32.04
CA GLN A 5 -31.76 -0.33 -32.74
C GLN A 5 -31.30 -0.14 -34.20
N ILE A 6 -32.26 -0.08 -35.13
CA ILE A 6 -32.00 0.11 -36.57
C ILE A 6 -31.18 1.38 -36.84
N GLN A 7 -31.40 2.42 -36.04
CA GLN A 7 -30.68 3.69 -36.16
C GLN A 7 -29.16 3.52 -35.95
N THR A 8 -28.76 2.73 -34.94
CA THR A 8 -27.35 2.41 -34.67
C THR A 8 -26.71 1.64 -35.83
N LEU A 9 -27.46 0.75 -36.48
CA LEU A 9 -27.00 0.04 -37.68
C LEU A 9 -26.84 1.01 -38.85
N ARG A 10 -27.82 1.90 -39.06
CA ARG A 10 -27.81 2.90 -40.14
C ARG A 10 -26.65 3.88 -40.00
N ASP A 11 -26.34 4.32 -38.79
CA ASP A 11 -25.25 5.25 -38.53
C ASP A 11 -23.87 4.58 -38.70
N ARG A 12 -23.73 3.29 -38.38
CA ARG A 12 -22.54 2.48 -38.71
C ARG A 12 -22.34 2.30 -40.22
N VAL A 13 -23.41 1.95 -40.94
CA VAL A 13 -23.34 1.78 -42.42
C VAL A 13 -23.03 3.11 -43.12
N LYS A 14 -23.50 4.23 -42.59
CA LYS A 14 -23.22 5.58 -43.11
C LYS A 14 -21.88 6.16 -42.65
N GLY A 15 -21.07 5.39 -41.90
CA GLY A 15 -19.77 5.84 -41.40
C GLY A 15 -19.82 7.01 -40.41
N ARG A 16 -20.99 7.28 -39.81
CA ARG A 16 -21.14 8.33 -38.78
C ARG A 16 -20.57 7.91 -37.43
N VAL A 17 -20.41 6.61 -37.22
CA VAL A 17 -19.76 6.03 -36.05
C VAL A 17 -18.66 5.12 -36.55
N ASP A 18 -17.41 5.47 -36.26
CA ASP A 18 -16.28 4.61 -36.55
C ASP A 18 -16.39 3.30 -35.77
N PRO A 19 -16.49 2.14 -36.44
CA PRO A 19 -16.63 0.85 -35.76
C PRO A 19 -15.38 0.46 -34.97
N THR A 20 -14.24 1.10 -35.27
CA THR A 20 -12.95 0.95 -34.59
C THR A 20 -12.77 1.93 -33.43
N ASN A 21 -13.64 2.94 -33.30
CA ASN A 21 -13.65 3.87 -32.18
C ASN A 21 -14.35 3.22 -30.97
N LEU A 22 -13.78 2.09 -30.55
CA LEU A 22 -13.83 1.67 -29.15
C LEU A 22 -13.28 2.86 -28.38
N LYS A 23 -14.03 3.36 -27.39
CA LYS A 23 -13.60 4.42 -26.47
C LYS A 23 -12.35 3.96 -25.72
N ASN A 24 -11.20 4.01 -26.38
CA ASN A 24 -9.90 3.99 -25.77
C ASN A 24 -9.74 5.42 -25.27
N GLU A 25 -10.37 5.71 -24.13
CA GLU A 25 -10.14 6.97 -23.43
C GLU A 25 -8.63 7.10 -23.28
N LYS A 26 -8.03 8.06 -24.00
CA LYS A 26 -6.61 8.38 -23.84
C LYS A 26 -6.40 8.61 -22.36
N THR A 27 -5.61 7.74 -21.73
CA THR A 27 -5.26 7.89 -20.34
C THR A 27 -4.54 9.23 -20.17
N LEU A 28 -4.80 9.91 -19.05
CA LEU A 28 -4.24 11.25 -18.80
C LEU A 28 -2.70 11.22 -18.80
N LEU A 29 -2.13 10.10 -18.37
CA LEU A 29 -0.70 9.79 -18.46
C LEU A 29 -0.47 8.70 -19.51
N SER A 30 0.70 8.74 -20.15
CA SER A 30 1.16 7.66 -21.02
C SER A 30 1.49 6.40 -20.21
N LEU A 31 1.59 5.25 -20.89
CA LEU A 31 1.97 4.00 -20.22
C LEU A 31 3.39 4.07 -19.61
N GLU A 32 4.30 4.81 -20.25
CA GLU A 32 5.68 4.99 -19.79
C GLU A 32 5.73 5.81 -18.50
N GLU A 33 4.94 6.89 -18.42
CA GLU A 33 4.82 7.71 -17.20
C GLU A 33 4.21 6.92 -16.05
N GLU A 34 3.17 6.13 -16.33
CA GLU A 34 2.57 5.25 -15.33
C GLU A 34 3.55 4.18 -14.86
N GLN A 35 4.41 3.67 -15.74
CA GLN A 35 5.44 2.70 -15.38
C GLN A 35 6.46 3.29 -14.40
N SER A 36 6.94 4.52 -14.66
CA SER A 36 7.83 5.23 -13.74
C SER A 36 7.22 5.39 -12.34
N LEU A 37 5.90 5.65 -12.28
CA LEU A 37 5.16 5.73 -11.02
C LEU A 37 5.08 4.37 -10.30
N VAL A 38 4.91 3.27 -11.04
CA VAL A 38 4.93 1.91 -10.49
C VAL A 38 6.31 1.56 -9.91
N GLU A 39 7.38 1.87 -10.63
CA GLU A 39 8.75 1.64 -10.16
C GLU A 39 9.03 2.43 -8.88
N HIS A 40 8.55 3.68 -8.81
CA HIS A 40 8.65 4.47 -7.58
C HIS A 40 7.91 3.82 -6.40
N VAL A 41 6.70 3.30 -6.61
CA VAL A 41 5.95 2.57 -5.57
C VAL A 41 6.72 1.34 -5.09
N GLU A 42 7.31 0.57 -6.01
CA GLU A 42 8.11 -0.63 -5.67
C GLU A 42 9.34 -0.27 -4.84
N VAL A 43 10.07 0.79 -5.21
CA VAL A 43 11.24 1.27 -4.43
C VAL A 43 10.81 1.73 -3.03
N MET A 44 9.73 2.50 -2.94
CA MET A 44 9.23 2.98 -1.64
C MET A 44 8.79 1.82 -0.75
N ALA A 45 8.15 0.80 -1.32
CA ALA A 45 7.77 -0.41 -0.59
C ALA A 45 9.00 -1.17 -0.05
N GLN A 46 10.06 -1.33 -0.85
CA GLN A 46 11.33 -1.94 -0.39
C GLN A 46 11.98 -1.16 0.75
N LEU A 47 11.83 0.16 0.77
CA LEU A 47 12.30 1.03 1.84
C LEU A 47 11.38 1.01 3.08
N GLY A 48 10.27 0.27 3.04
CA GLY A 48 9.30 0.18 4.13
C GLY A 48 8.29 1.35 4.17
N TYR A 49 8.24 2.19 3.12
CA TYR A 49 7.33 3.31 3.03
C TYR A 49 6.13 3.00 2.16
N GLY A 50 4.94 2.99 2.76
CA GLY A 50 3.68 2.80 2.03
C GLY A 50 3.17 4.08 1.37
N ILE A 51 2.92 4.05 0.07
CA ILE A 51 2.27 5.16 -0.64
C ILE A 51 0.75 5.01 -0.54
N THR A 52 0.05 5.99 0.03
CA THR A 52 -1.42 5.97 0.09
C THR A 52 -2.07 6.27 -1.26
N ASN A 53 -3.34 5.88 -1.42
CA ASN A 53 -4.15 6.20 -2.61
C ASN A 53 -4.18 7.70 -2.93
N ASN A 54 -4.24 8.55 -1.91
CA ASN A 54 -4.23 10.01 -2.10
C ASN A 54 -2.86 10.50 -2.57
N LYS A 55 -1.78 10.01 -1.95
CA LYS A 55 -0.43 10.38 -2.34
C LYS A 55 -0.11 9.94 -3.77
N LEU A 56 -0.57 8.76 -4.19
CA LEU A 56 -0.40 8.30 -5.57
C LEU A 56 -1.11 9.23 -6.58
N LYS A 57 -2.33 9.70 -6.25
CA LYS A 57 -3.07 10.66 -7.08
C LYS A 57 -2.41 12.05 -7.14
N GLU A 58 -1.71 12.45 -6.07
CA GLU A 58 -0.91 13.68 -6.05
C GLU A 58 0.32 13.55 -6.95
N LEU A 59 1.10 12.46 -6.79
CA LEU A 59 2.27 12.19 -7.62
C LEU A 59 1.90 12.13 -9.11
N GLY A 60 0.81 11.46 -9.46
CA GLY A 60 0.32 11.45 -10.84
C GLY A 60 -0.11 12.85 -11.34
N ALA A 61 -0.62 13.72 -10.46
CA ALA A 61 -0.95 15.10 -10.81
C ALA A 61 0.30 15.97 -10.96
N GLU A 62 1.36 15.72 -10.19
CA GLU A 62 2.67 16.37 -10.33
C GLU A 62 3.29 16.03 -11.68
N ILE A 63 3.33 14.75 -12.06
CA ILE A 63 3.82 14.31 -13.39
C ILE A 63 3.04 14.99 -14.51
N ALA A 64 1.70 15.02 -14.42
CA ALA A 64 0.84 15.66 -15.40
C ALA A 64 1.07 17.19 -15.53
N GLN A 65 1.48 17.84 -14.43
CA GLN A 65 1.84 19.26 -14.45
C GLN A 65 3.19 19.49 -15.11
N THR A 66 4.19 18.67 -14.79
CA THR A 66 5.52 18.73 -15.41
C THR A 66 5.46 18.56 -16.93
N LEU A 67 4.54 17.71 -17.41
CA LEU A 67 4.32 17.48 -18.84
C LEU A 67 3.44 18.54 -19.52
N GLY A 68 2.90 19.52 -18.76
CA GLY A 68 2.01 20.54 -19.28
C GLY A 68 0.61 20.04 -19.68
N ILE A 69 0.27 18.78 -19.37
CA ILE A 69 -1.04 18.17 -19.66
C ILE A 69 -2.12 18.77 -18.75
N LYS A 70 -1.74 19.11 -17.50
CA LYS A 70 -2.64 19.66 -16.49
C LYS A 70 -2.06 20.92 -15.88
N SER A 71 -2.83 22.01 -15.87
CA SER A 71 -2.41 23.29 -15.26
C SER A 71 -2.72 23.41 -13.76
N ASN A 72 -3.57 22.53 -13.21
CA ASN A 72 -4.07 22.63 -11.84
C ASN A 72 -3.41 21.60 -10.92
N ALA A 73 -2.95 22.05 -9.75
CA ALA A 73 -2.35 21.23 -8.70
C ALA A 73 -3.34 20.30 -7.96
N LYS A 74 -4.55 20.09 -8.50
CA LYS A 74 -5.52 19.18 -7.89
C LYS A 74 -5.06 17.73 -8.06
N PRO A 75 -5.29 16.84 -7.08
CA PRO A 75 -5.04 15.42 -7.25
C PRO A 75 -5.79 14.83 -8.46
N LEU A 76 -5.32 13.70 -8.98
CA LEU A 76 -6.05 12.93 -9.98
C LEU A 76 -7.36 12.35 -9.41
N SER A 77 -8.28 11.97 -10.29
CA SER A 77 -9.59 11.46 -9.90
C SER A 77 -9.52 10.01 -9.38
N ASN A 78 -10.52 9.60 -8.61
CA ASN A 78 -10.65 8.18 -8.22
C ASN A 78 -10.85 7.27 -9.44
N CYS A 79 -11.47 7.75 -10.52
CA CYS A 79 -11.60 6.99 -11.77
C CYS A 79 -10.24 6.69 -12.40
N TRP A 80 -9.32 7.67 -12.38
CA TRP A 80 -7.95 7.45 -12.86
C TRP A 80 -7.24 6.40 -12.00
N LEU A 81 -7.35 6.49 -10.68
CA LEU A 81 -6.75 5.51 -9.77
C LEU A 81 -7.26 4.09 -10.02
N THR A 82 -8.58 3.90 -10.17
CA THR A 82 -9.16 2.59 -10.49
C THR A 82 -8.66 2.07 -11.84
N GLY A 83 -8.54 2.94 -12.84
CA GLY A 83 -7.97 2.60 -14.14
C GLY A 83 -6.50 2.19 -14.05
N PHE A 84 -5.70 2.96 -13.31
CA PHE A 84 -4.27 2.70 -13.08
C PHE A 84 -4.07 1.33 -12.41
N LEU A 85 -4.77 1.06 -11.30
CA LEU A 85 -4.68 -0.22 -10.60
C LEU A 85 -5.15 -1.39 -11.47
N LYS A 86 -6.15 -1.18 -12.34
CA LYS A 86 -6.60 -2.21 -13.28
C LYS A 86 -5.56 -2.52 -14.35
N ARG A 87 -4.84 -1.51 -14.85
CA ARG A 87 -3.77 -1.68 -15.85
C ARG A 87 -2.55 -2.37 -15.25
N TRP A 88 -2.16 -1.99 -14.03
CA TRP A 88 -0.95 -2.46 -13.36
C TRP A 88 -1.20 -3.54 -12.30
N LYS A 89 -2.34 -4.23 -12.39
CA LYS A 89 -2.79 -5.27 -11.46
C LYS A 89 -1.84 -6.47 -11.29
N GLU A 90 -0.87 -6.62 -12.21
CA GLU A 90 0.15 -7.68 -12.20
C GLU A 90 1.40 -7.27 -11.41
N ARG A 91 1.56 -5.97 -11.11
CA ARG A 91 2.70 -5.43 -10.35
C ARG A 91 2.29 -4.88 -8.99
N VAL A 92 1.26 -4.03 -8.97
CA VAL A 92 0.85 -3.30 -7.77
C VAL A 92 -0.63 -3.48 -7.44
N SER A 93 -0.94 -3.43 -6.15
CA SER A 93 -2.31 -3.51 -5.66
C SER A 93 -2.51 -2.61 -4.44
N SER A 94 -3.77 -2.28 -4.14
CA SER A 94 -4.12 -1.61 -2.89
C SER A 94 -4.24 -2.66 -1.78
N VAL A 95 -3.38 -2.57 -0.78
CA VAL A 95 -3.27 -3.53 0.32
C VAL A 95 -3.46 -2.81 1.65
N LYS A 96 -4.14 -3.48 2.59
CA LYS A 96 -4.26 -3.02 3.97
C LYS A 96 -2.97 -3.43 4.72
N PRO A 97 -2.18 -2.47 5.22
CA PRO A 97 -0.99 -2.83 5.97
C PRO A 97 -1.37 -3.43 7.32
N SER A 98 -0.56 -4.37 7.81
CA SER A 98 -0.70 -4.90 9.16
C SER A 98 -0.19 -3.87 10.18
N ALA A 99 -0.97 -3.61 11.23
CA ALA A 99 -0.53 -2.72 12.30
C ALA A 99 0.65 -3.37 13.04
N LEU A 100 1.77 -2.65 13.09
CA LEU A 100 2.94 -2.98 13.88
C LEU A 100 3.04 -1.96 15.00
N GLU A 101 3.01 -2.42 16.25
CA GLU A 101 3.27 -1.56 17.41
C GLU A 101 4.67 -0.95 17.31
N THR A 102 4.80 0.36 17.55
CA THR A 102 6.11 1.07 17.58
C THR A 102 7.13 0.33 18.43
N ASN A 103 6.72 -0.11 19.62
CA ASN A 103 7.59 -0.83 20.54
C ASN A 103 8.15 -2.11 19.92
N ARG A 104 7.36 -2.81 19.09
CA ARG A 104 7.79 -4.03 18.40
C ARG A 104 8.76 -3.72 17.26
N ALA A 105 8.59 -2.60 16.58
CA ALA A 105 9.55 -2.13 15.57
C ALA A 105 10.90 -1.74 16.21
N GLU A 106 10.88 -1.01 17.32
CA GLU A 106 12.09 -0.59 18.05
C GLU A 106 12.83 -1.78 18.71
N SER A 107 12.07 -2.76 19.21
CA SER A 107 12.61 -3.97 19.84
C SER A 107 13.31 -4.91 18.85
N ALA A 108 13.11 -4.73 17.54
CA ALA A 108 13.76 -5.53 16.50
C ALA A 108 15.15 -5.02 16.10
N SER A 109 15.66 -3.97 16.75
CA SER A 109 17.03 -3.49 16.47
C SER A 109 18.09 -4.49 16.93
N PRO A 110 19.20 -4.67 16.18
CA PRO A 110 20.22 -5.68 16.49
C PRO A 110 20.75 -5.59 17.93
N VAL A 111 20.98 -4.36 18.40
CA VAL A 111 21.48 -4.07 19.75
C VAL A 111 20.48 -4.50 20.82
N VAL A 112 19.18 -4.26 20.61
CA VAL A 112 18.14 -4.65 21.58
C VAL A 112 17.97 -6.16 21.59
N VAL A 113 18.03 -6.81 20.43
CA VAL A 113 17.94 -8.27 20.32
C VAL A 113 19.13 -8.95 20.99
N GLU A 114 20.36 -8.48 20.74
CA GLU A 114 21.57 -9.00 21.36
C GLU A 114 21.48 -8.88 22.89
N ARG A 115 21.21 -7.66 23.39
CA ARG A 115 21.05 -7.40 24.82
C ARG A 115 19.94 -8.25 25.45
N TYR A 116 18.85 -8.51 24.73
CA TYR A 116 17.78 -9.38 25.21
C TYR A 116 18.30 -10.81 25.44
N PHE A 117 18.99 -11.40 24.47
CA PHE A 117 19.50 -12.77 24.59
C PHE A 117 20.62 -12.91 25.60
N GLU A 118 21.47 -11.89 25.77
CA GLU A 118 22.46 -11.83 26.84
C GLU A 118 21.81 -11.88 28.23
N ASN A 119 20.79 -11.04 28.46
CA ASN A 119 20.06 -11.02 29.72
C ASN A 119 19.30 -12.33 29.96
N LEU A 120 18.69 -12.89 28.91
CA LEU A 120 17.98 -14.17 29.00
C LEU A 120 18.94 -15.29 29.42
N LYS A 121 20.11 -15.37 28.77
CA LYS A 121 21.14 -16.35 29.13
C LYS A 121 21.55 -16.22 30.59
N LYS A 122 21.81 -14.99 31.05
CA LYS A 122 22.18 -14.71 32.44
C LYS A 122 21.11 -15.19 33.43
N VAL A 123 19.83 -14.89 33.18
CA VAL A 123 18.72 -15.33 34.04
C VAL A 123 18.59 -16.85 34.06
N ILE A 124 18.76 -17.52 32.91
CA ILE A 124 18.71 -18.98 32.82
C ILE A 124 19.84 -19.62 33.64
N GLU A 125 21.05 -19.07 33.54
CA GLU A 125 22.23 -19.55 34.28
C GLU A 125 22.09 -19.30 35.79
N GLU A 126 21.66 -18.10 36.21
CA GLU A 126 21.47 -17.72 37.62
C GLU A 126 20.41 -18.57 38.34
N ASN A 127 19.40 -19.06 37.61
CA ASN A 127 18.31 -19.86 38.17
C ASN A 127 18.45 -21.37 37.87
N GLU A 128 19.58 -21.79 37.30
CA GLU A 128 19.86 -23.20 36.93
C GLU A 128 18.73 -23.83 36.09
N LEU A 129 18.23 -23.08 35.10
CA LEU A 129 17.09 -23.45 34.28
C LEU A 129 17.46 -24.09 32.94
N SER A 130 18.75 -24.22 32.63
CA SER A 130 19.26 -24.73 31.33
C SER A 130 18.64 -26.06 30.91
N ASP A 131 18.43 -26.98 31.86
CA ASP A 131 17.85 -28.30 31.63
C ASP A 131 16.44 -28.46 32.22
N LYS A 132 15.79 -27.35 32.61
CA LYS A 132 14.49 -27.37 33.31
C LYS A 132 13.44 -26.47 32.64
N PRO A 133 13.10 -26.68 31.36
CA PRO A 133 12.16 -25.82 30.63
C PRO A 133 10.75 -25.80 31.24
N GLN A 134 10.37 -26.82 32.00
CA GLN A 134 9.07 -26.91 32.68
C GLN A 134 8.81 -25.79 33.70
N PHE A 135 9.84 -25.07 34.14
CA PHE A 135 9.69 -23.92 35.05
C PHE A 135 9.66 -22.58 34.31
N VAL A 136 9.81 -22.58 32.98
CA VAL A 136 9.72 -21.38 32.16
C VAL A 136 8.29 -21.23 31.67
N CYS A 137 7.53 -20.35 32.34
CA CYS A 137 6.15 -20.04 31.96
C CYS A 137 6.10 -18.75 31.15
N ASN A 138 5.39 -18.76 30.02
CA ASN A 138 5.02 -17.53 29.33
C ASN A 138 3.87 -16.86 30.08
N LEU A 139 4.07 -15.63 30.51
CA LEU A 139 3.03 -14.77 31.07
C LEU A 139 2.95 -13.52 30.20
N ASP A 140 1.97 -13.47 29.31
CA ASP A 140 1.72 -12.31 28.46
C ASP A 140 0.40 -11.62 28.83
N GLU A 141 0.47 -10.30 29.01
CA GLU A 141 -0.72 -9.47 29.17
C GLU A 141 -1.28 -9.12 27.79
N THR A 142 -2.54 -9.52 27.53
CA THR A 142 -3.25 -9.06 26.34
C THR A 142 -4.01 -7.78 26.67
N SER A 143 -3.41 -6.62 26.36
CA SER A 143 -4.13 -5.35 26.42
C SER A 143 -5.14 -5.24 25.28
N ILE A 144 -6.36 -4.81 25.59
CA ILE A 144 -7.37 -4.48 24.58
C ILE A 144 -7.19 -3.01 24.21
N GLN A 145 -6.54 -2.73 23.09
CA GLN A 145 -6.42 -1.36 22.58
C GLN A 145 -7.55 -1.05 21.58
N PRO A 146 -8.07 0.19 21.53
CA PRO A 146 -8.94 0.62 20.45
C PRO A 146 -8.16 0.56 19.13
N GLU A 147 -8.65 -0.26 18.20
CA GLU A 147 -7.95 -0.63 16.97
C GLU A 147 -7.66 0.62 16.09
N HIS A 148 -6.40 1.02 16.00
CA HIS A 148 -5.96 1.96 14.97
C HIS A 148 -5.97 1.24 13.61
N ARG A 149 -6.75 1.76 12.67
CA ARG A 149 -6.84 1.20 11.32
C ARG A 149 -5.99 2.04 10.37
N PRO A 150 -4.77 1.60 10.02
CA PRO A 150 -3.95 2.33 9.06
C PRO A 150 -4.66 2.38 7.70
N PRO A 151 -4.50 3.47 6.94
CA PRO A 151 -5.10 3.62 5.62
C PRO A 151 -4.51 2.59 4.64
N ASN A 152 -5.28 2.26 3.61
CA ASN A 152 -4.78 1.40 2.53
C ASN A 152 -3.64 2.10 1.79
N ILE A 153 -2.61 1.32 1.48
CA ILE A 153 -1.46 1.75 0.70
C ILE A 153 -1.40 0.96 -0.61
N ILE A 154 -0.67 1.48 -1.58
CA ILE A 154 -0.32 0.76 -2.81
C ILE A 154 1.03 0.08 -2.58
N ALA A 155 1.08 -1.21 -2.83
CA ALA A 155 2.26 -2.04 -2.62
C ALA A 155 2.39 -3.10 -3.72
N PRO A 156 3.59 -3.68 -3.91
CA PRO A 156 3.78 -4.86 -4.75
C PRO A 156 2.90 -6.03 -4.29
N ILE A 157 2.37 -6.82 -5.23
CA ILE A 157 1.37 -7.87 -4.93
C ILE A 157 1.87 -8.92 -3.94
N HIS A 158 3.17 -9.20 -3.95
CA HIS A 158 3.77 -10.30 -3.20
C HIS A 158 4.28 -9.84 -1.83
N GLU A 159 4.10 -8.57 -1.50
CA GLU A 159 4.61 -7.96 -0.29
C GLU A 159 3.50 -7.79 0.75
N LYS A 160 3.83 -8.06 2.01
CA LYS A 160 2.92 -7.86 3.15
C LYS A 160 3.35 -6.60 3.90
N PRO A 161 2.84 -5.43 3.52
CA PRO A 161 3.28 -4.20 4.13
C PRO A 161 2.88 -4.13 5.60
N GLN A 162 3.77 -3.59 6.41
CA GLN A 162 3.53 -3.27 7.81
C GLN A 162 3.47 -1.75 7.97
N SER A 163 2.57 -1.27 8.82
CA SER A 163 2.48 0.14 9.18
C SER A 163 2.75 0.28 10.65
N VAL A 164 3.80 1.03 10.98
CA VAL A 164 4.09 1.40 12.37
C VAL A 164 2.95 2.30 12.86
N THR A 165 2.32 1.90 13.96
CA THR A 165 1.27 2.68 14.62
C THR A 165 1.82 3.18 15.95
N SER A 166 1.82 4.50 16.14
CA SER A 166 2.10 5.08 17.46
C SER A 166 0.89 4.90 18.37
N PRO A 167 1.07 4.51 19.65
CA PRO A 167 -0.01 4.51 20.60
C PRO A 167 -0.57 5.93 20.75
N ALA A 168 -1.88 6.04 20.96
CA ALA A 168 -2.51 7.33 21.25
C ALA A 168 -1.83 7.97 22.48
N PRO A 169 -1.60 9.31 22.49
CA PRO A 169 -1.01 9.96 23.64
C PRO A 169 -1.85 9.66 24.87
N GLN A 170 -1.22 9.02 25.87
CA GLN A 170 -1.85 8.76 27.15
C GLN A 170 -2.29 10.12 27.74
N PRO A 171 -3.54 10.24 28.24
CA PRO A 171 -3.95 11.45 28.93
C PRO A 171 -2.99 11.66 30.11
N GLN A 172 -2.36 12.84 30.17
CA GLN A 172 -1.54 13.19 31.32
C GLN A 172 -2.45 13.29 32.54
N LEU A 173 -2.19 12.41 33.52
CA LEU A 173 -2.80 12.44 34.85
C LEU A 173 -2.22 13.61 35.67
#